data_AF-A0A0F3HIH1-F1
#
_entry.id   AF-A0A0F3HIH1-F1
#
_cell.length_a   1.000
_cell.length_b   1.000
_cell.length_c   1.000
_cell.angle_alpha   90.00
_cell.angle_beta   90.00
_cell.angle_gamma   90.00
#
_symmetry.space_group_name_H-M   'P 1'
#
loop_
_entity.id
_entity.type
_entity.pdbx_description
1 polymer ?
#
loop_
_entity_poly.entity_id
_entity_poly.type
_entity_poly.pdbx_seq_one_letter_code
_entity_poly.pdbx_strand_id
1 'polypeptide(L)'
;MKEYVLSLEKEFSLIENGFKEEEKRALADYQSNDNAYIKELAFLAYKSNVYQVRMYGVFLFGYLSEQDDILAFMRDEVSKDDNWRVQEVLAKAFDEFCKQTGYEKSLPIIDDWLQNNNPNVRRAVTEGLRIWTNRPYFKDNPSEAVRRIAALKEDSSEYVRKSVGNSLRDISKKFPELIKEELDSWDVKSKEIQQVYKLASKFIK
;
A
#
# COMPACT_ATOMS: atom_id res chain seq x y z
N MET A 1 17.14 11.76 -20.24
CA MET A 1 16.44 10.77 -19.37
C MET A 1 17.33 9.62 -18.94
N LYS A 2 17.95 8.85 -19.85
CA LYS A 2 18.86 7.74 -19.47
C LYS A 2 20.00 8.17 -18.55
N GLU A 3 20.68 9.27 -18.87
CA GLU A 3 21.76 9.83 -18.04
C GLU A 3 21.27 10.26 -16.65
N TYR A 4 20.04 10.75 -16.56
CA TYR A 4 19.41 11.11 -15.29
C TYR A 4 19.12 9.87 -14.43
N VAL A 5 18.60 8.79 -15.02
CA VAL A 5 18.43 7.53 -14.29
C VAL A 5 19.78 6.99 -13.82
N LEU A 6 20.83 7.05 -14.64
CA LEU A 6 22.19 6.67 -14.22
C LEU A 6 22.73 7.54 -13.07
N SER A 7 22.39 8.83 -13.02
CA SER A 7 22.76 9.67 -11.86
C SER A 7 21.97 9.28 -10.61
N LEU A 8 20.67 8.99 -10.73
CA LEU A 8 19.87 8.47 -9.61
C LEU A 8 20.41 7.14 -9.09
N GLU A 9 20.85 6.24 -9.97
CA GLU A 9 21.49 4.97 -9.57
C GLU A 9 22.75 5.19 -8.72
N LYS A 10 23.58 6.16 -9.12
CA LYS A 10 24.79 6.53 -8.35
C LYS A 10 24.44 7.17 -7.01
N GLU A 11 23.45 8.06 -6.98
CA GLU A 11 23.03 8.78 -5.77
C GLU A 11 22.33 7.83 -4.77
N PHE A 12 21.33 7.09 -5.23
CA PHE A 12 20.45 6.31 -4.35
C PHE A 12 21.00 4.95 -3.94
N SER A 13 21.94 4.37 -4.69
CA SER A 13 22.56 3.09 -4.30
C SER A 13 23.28 3.15 -2.95
N LEU A 14 23.64 4.36 -2.49
CA LEU A 14 24.29 4.61 -1.19
C LEU A 14 23.29 4.64 -0.02
N ILE A 15 21.98 4.67 -0.28
CA ILE A 15 20.94 4.74 0.75
C ILE A 15 20.63 3.33 1.24
N GLU A 16 20.90 3.07 2.52
CA GLU A 16 20.64 1.75 3.12
C GLU A 16 19.27 1.65 3.80
N ASN A 17 18.69 2.78 4.23
CA ASN A 17 17.51 2.83 5.08
C ASN A 17 16.59 4.01 4.77
N GLY A 18 15.30 3.83 5.05
CA GLY A 18 14.28 4.82 4.76
C GLY A 18 13.77 4.77 3.31
N PHE A 19 13.04 5.82 2.93
CA PHE A 19 12.46 6.03 1.60
C PHE A 19 12.29 7.53 1.26
N LYS A 20 12.67 8.43 2.18
CA LYS A 20 12.31 9.85 2.12
C LYS A 20 13.08 10.61 1.05
N GLU A 21 14.31 10.20 0.75
CA GLU A 21 15.13 10.86 -0.27
C GLU A 21 14.58 10.53 -1.66
N GLU A 22 14.20 9.27 -1.89
CA GLU A 22 13.56 8.81 -3.11
C GLU A 22 12.19 9.48 -3.30
N GLU A 23 11.37 9.52 -2.25
CA GLU A 23 10.05 10.19 -2.26
C GLU A 23 10.18 11.69 -2.56
N LYS A 24 11.10 12.38 -1.86
CA LYS A 24 11.32 13.81 -2.04
C LYS A 24 11.79 14.14 -3.46
N ARG A 25 12.69 13.32 -4.02
CA ARG A 25 13.14 13.49 -5.40
C ARG A 25 12.00 13.24 -6.39
N ALA A 26 11.23 12.17 -6.22
CA ALA A 26 10.11 11.84 -7.08
C ALA A 26 9.07 12.98 -7.09
N LEU A 27 8.75 13.54 -5.92
CA LEU A 27 7.82 14.65 -5.82
C LEU A 27 8.33 15.91 -6.51
N ALA A 28 9.61 16.25 -6.31
CA ALA A 28 10.22 17.43 -6.93
C ALA A 28 10.20 17.33 -8.46
N ASP A 29 10.53 16.16 -8.99
CA ASP A 29 10.54 15.90 -10.44
C ASP A 29 9.12 15.95 -11.00
N TYR A 30 8.16 15.30 -10.34
CA TYR A 30 6.74 15.34 -10.71
C TYR A 30 6.20 16.77 -10.77
N GLN A 31 6.55 17.63 -9.82
CA GLN A 31 6.08 19.02 -9.77
C GLN A 31 6.75 19.93 -10.81
N SER A 32 7.93 19.56 -11.32
CA SER A 32 8.76 20.43 -12.16
C SER A 32 8.66 20.10 -13.65
N ASN A 33 7.98 19.03 -14.03
CA ASN A 33 7.89 18.56 -15.42
C ASN A 33 6.46 18.15 -15.76
N ASP A 34 6.16 17.99 -17.05
CA ASP A 34 4.84 17.53 -17.50
C ASP A 34 4.65 16.02 -17.29
N ASN A 35 3.38 15.60 -17.27
CA ASN A 35 3.00 14.22 -17.00
C ASN A 35 3.52 13.22 -18.05
N ALA A 36 3.68 13.63 -19.32
CA ALA A 36 4.17 12.73 -20.35
C ALA A 36 5.64 12.40 -20.12
N TYR A 37 6.45 13.42 -19.84
CA TYR A 37 7.85 13.24 -19.45
C TYR A 37 7.99 12.37 -18.19
N ILE A 38 7.21 12.65 -17.14
CA ILE A 38 7.31 11.92 -15.87
C ILE A 38 6.87 10.47 -16.01
N LYS A 39 5.87 10.20 -16.85
CA LYS A 39 5.45 8.84 -17.16
C LYS A 39 6.57 8.03 -17.81
N GLU A 40 7.21 8.59 -18.83
CA GLU A 40 8.37 7.95 -19.47
C GLU A 40 9.52 7.72 -18.48
N LEU A 41 9.79 8.71 -17.62
CA LEU A 41 10.83 8.62 -16.60
C LEU A 41 10.52 7.54 -15.56
N ALA A 42 9.29 7.44 -15.08
CA ALA A 42 8.87 6.43 -14.11
C ALA A 42 9.06 5.01 -14.68
N PHE A 43 8.62 4.76 -15.91
CA PHE A 43 8.83 3.48 -16.58
C PHE A 43 10.30 3.17 -16.84
N LEU A 44 11.12 4.17 -17.15
CA LEU A 44 12.55 3.97 -17.34
C LEU A 44 13.26 3.67 -16.01
N ALA A 45 12.96 4.42 -14.96
CA ALA A 45 13.54 4.25 -13.63
C ALA A 45 13.17 2.89 -13.02
N TYR A 46 11.92 2.43 -13.20
CA TYR A 46 11.46 1.15 -12.68
C TYR A 46 12.18 -0.07 -13.31
N LYS A 47 12.82 0.08 -14.47
CA LYS A 47 13.66 -0.95 -15.09
C LYS A 47 15.06 -1.06 -14.50
N SER A 48 15.42 -0.21 -13.54
CA SER A 48 16.75 -0.21 -12.92
C SER A 48 16.99 -1.46 -12.05
N ASN A 49 18.22 -1.94 -12.06
CA ASN A 49 18.67 -2.99 -11.13
C ASN A 49 18.87 -2.45 -9.70
N VAL A 50 18.91 -1.13 -9.50
CA VAL A 50 19.01 -0.48 -8.19
C VAL A 50 17.60 -0.31 -7.61
N TYR A 51 17.29 -1.06 -6.55
CA TYR A 51 15.94 -1.09 -5.99
C TYR A 51 15.49 0.29 -5.47
N GLN A 52 16.40 1.14 -5.01
CA GLN A 52 16.08 2.51 -4.59
C GLN A 52 15.61 3.37 -5.77
N VAL A 53 16.16 3.16 -6.96
CA VAL A 53 15.68 3.83 -8.18
C VAL A 53 14.31 3.29 -8.61
N ARG A 54 14.05 1.99 -8.39
CA ARG A 54 12.71 1.43 -8.56
C ARG A 54 11.71 2.02 -7.56
N MET A 55 12.09 2.20 -6.29
CA MET A 55 11.28 2.90 -5.29
C MET A 55 10.90 4.31 -5.77
N TYR A 56 11.88 5.09 -6.25
CA TYR A 56 11.63 6.39 -6.86
C TYR A 56 10.62 6.30 -8.02
N GLY A 57 10.77 5.33 -8.92
CA GLY A 57 9.81 5.10 -10.02
C GLY A 57 8.40 4.78 -9.52
N VAL A 58 8.26 4.01 -8.44
CA VAL A 58 6.96 3.67 -7.85
C VAL A 58 6.30 4.88 -7.16
N PHE A 59 7.08 5.77 -6.54
CA PHE A 59 6.53 7.05 -6.07
C PHE A 59 5.97 7.90 -7.22
N LEU A 60 6.69 7.97 -8.35
CA LEU A 60 6.17 8.65 -9.55
C LEU A 60 4.88 8.01 -10.07
N PHE A 61 4.79 6.67 -10.09
CA PHE A 61 3.53 5.99 -10.44
C PHE A 61 2.39 6.37 -9.50
N GLY A 62 2.65 6.47 -8.19
CA GLY A 62 1.67 6.96 -7.22
C GLY A 62 1.17 8.36 -7.55
N TYR A 63 2.05 9.28 -7.93
CA TYR A 63 1.65 10.64 -8.32
C TYR A 63 0.91 10.72 -9.66
N LEU A 64 1.11 9.75 -10.55
CA LEU A 64 0.45 9.64 -11.86
C LEU A 64 -0.78 8.73 -11.86
N SER A 65 -1.18 8.21 -10.71
CA SER A 65 -2.10 7.07 -10.58
C SER A 65 -3.57 7.35 -10.92
N GLU A 66 -3.95 8.60 -11.17
CA GLU A 66 -5.25 8.93 -11.79
C GLU A 66 -5.36 8.41 -13.24
N GLN A 67 -4.24 8.04 -13.86
CA GLN A 67 -4.21 7.37 -15.16
C GLN A 67 -4.40 5.86 -15.00
N ASP A 68 -5.46 5.32 -15.59
CA ASP A 68 -5.84 3.90 -15.48
C ASP A 68 -4.71 2.92 -15.83
N ASP A 69 -3.90 3.25 -16.85
CA ASP A 69 -2.81 2.38 -17.28
C ASP A 69 -1.63 2.37 -16.29
N ILE A 70 -1.38 3.48 -15.59
CA ILE A 70 -0.40 3.55 -14.50
C ILE A 70 -0.88 2.75 -13.30
N LEU A 71 -2.15 2.92 -12.91
CA LEU A 71 -2.74 2.16 -11.81
C LEU A 71 -2.74 0.66 -12.09
N ALA A 72 -3.08 0.26 -13.32
CA ALA A 72 -2.98 -1.13 -13.76
C ALA A 72 -1.53 -1.64 -13.70
N PHE A 73 -0.54 -0.84 -14.12
CA PHE A 73 0.87 -1.21 -14.02
C PHE A 73 1.33 -1.39 -12.57
N MET A 74 0.90 -0.51 -11.65
CA MET A 74 1.15 -0.67 -10.22
C MET A 74 0.57 -1.99 -9.70
N ARG A 75 -0.68 -2.31 -10.08
CA ARG A 75 -1.36 -3.55 -9.68
C ARG A 75 -0.68 -4.79 -10.25
N ASP A 76 -0.39 -4.79 -11.54
CA ASP A 76 -0.09 -6.02 -12.26
C ASP A 76 1.41 -6.26 -12.44
N GLU A 77 2.25 -5.21 -12.42
CA GLU A 77 3.70 -5.32 -12.62
C GLU A 77 4.52 -4.91 -11.39
N VAL A 78 4.17 -3.81 -10.70
CA VAL A 78 4.92 -3.40 -9.50
C VAL A 78 4.74 -4.38 -8.35
N SER A 79 3.55 -4.97 -8.23
CA SER A 79 3.28 -6.02 -7.24
C SER A 79 4.10 -7.30 -7.43
N LYS A 80 4.83 -7.45 -8.54
CA LYS A 80 5.74 -8.58 -8.79
C LYS A 80 7.19 -8.29 -8.37
N ASP A 81 7.52 -7.06 -7.96
CA ASP A 81 8.87 -6.72 -7.51
C ASP A 81 9.32 -7.61 -6.36
N ASP A 82 10.53 -8.15 -6.44
CA ASP A 82 11.10 -9.07 -5.45
C ASP A 82 11.61 -8.35 -4.20
N ASN A 83 11.80 -7.03 -4.27
CA ASN A 83 12.33 -6.24 -3.19
C ASN A 83 11.21 -5.75 -2.26
N TRP A 84 11.28 -6.18 -0.99
CA TRP A 84 10.28 -5.81 0.01
C TRP A 84 10.18 -4.30 0.24
N ARG A 85 11.26 -3.51 0.08
CA ARG A 85 11.19 -2.05 0.21
C ARG A 85 10.42 -1.41 -0.94
N VAL A 86 10.52 -1.96 -2.16
CA VAL A 86 9.68 -1.53 -3.29
C VAL A 86 8.22 -1.87 -3.01
N GLN A 87 7.92 -3.03 -2.41
CA GLN A 87 6.56 -3.38 -1.98
C GLN A 87 6.00 -2.45 -0.88
N GLU A 88 6.84 -1.90 0.01
CA GLU A 88 6.41 -0.83 0.93
C GLU A 88 6.05 0.46 0.19
N VAL A 89 6.80 0.80 -0.87
CA VAL A 89 6.49 1.98 -1.68
C VAL A 89 5.25 1.77 -2.53
N LEU A 90 4.98 0.57 -3.03
CA LEU A 90 3.71 0.25 -3.69
C LEU A 90 2.51 0.53 -2.78
N ALA A 91 2.59 0.16 -1.51
CA ALA A 91 1.55 0.45 -0.53
C ALA A 91 1.33 1.98 -0.35
N LYS A 92 2.42 2.77 -0.33
CA LYS A 92 2.36 4.23 -0.27
C LYS A 92 1.76 4.84 -1.53
N ALA A 93 2.18 4.35 -2.70
CA ALA A 93 1.67 4.80 -3.98
C ALA A 93 0.16 4.53 -4.12
N PHE A 94 -0.32 3.40 -3.59
CA PHE A 94 -1.76 3.10 -3.54
C PHE A 94 -2.54 4.03 -2.58
N ASP A 95 -1.97 4.39 -1.42
CA ASP A 95 -2.58 5.41 -0.54
C ASP A 95 -2.61 6.78 -1.21
N GLU A 96 -1.56 7.16 -1.96
CA GLU A 96 -1.53 8.40 -2.74
C GLU A 96 -2.61 8.42 -3.83
N PHE A 97 -2.82 7.31 -4.56
CA PHE A 97 -3.97 7.15 -5.47
C PHE A 97 -5.31 7.44 -4.78
N CYS A 98 -5.54 6.79 -3.63
CA CYS A 98 -6.78 6.95 -2.87
C CYS A 98 -6.97 8.39 -2.36
N LYS A 99 -5.87 9.05 -2.01
CA LYS A 99 -5.86 10.44 -1.55
C LYS A 99 -6.19 11.42 -2.66
N GLN A 100 -5.65 11.23 -3.87
CA GLN A 100 -5.93 12.08 -5.03
C GLN A 100 -7.36 11.91 -5.52
N THR A 101 -7.81 10.66 -5.69
CA THR A 101 -9.15 10.34 -6.18
C THR A 101 -10.24 10.61 -5.12
N GLY A 102 -9.88 10.48 -3.85
CA GLY A 102 -10.79 10.49 -2.70
C GLY A 102 -11.14 9.07 -2.26
N TYR A 103 -10.96 8.78 -0.97
CA TYR A 103 -11.09 7.43 -0.40
C TYR A 103 -12.46 6.77 -0.63
N GLU A 104 -13.57 7.51 -0.54
CA GLU A 104 -14.91 6.99 -0.85
C GLU A 104 -15.07 6.64 -2.33
N LYS A 105 -14.57 7.51 -3.22
CA LYS A 105 -14.61 7.26 -4.67
C LYS A 105 -13.70 6.11 -5.08
N SER A 106 -12.68 5.83 -4.28
CA SER A 106 -11.70 4.77 -4.52
C SER A 106 -12.17 3.38 -4.03
N LEU A 107 -13.32 3.28 -3.35
CA LEU A 107 -13.82 2.01 -2.83
C LEU A 107 -13.89 0.88 -3.86
N PRO A 108 -14.35 1.09 -5.12
CA PRO A 108 -14.35 0.03 -6.12
C PRO A 108 -12.96 -0.53 -6.42
N ILE A 109 -11.94 0.34 -6.47
CA ILE A 109 -10.54 -0.06 -6.71
C ILE A 109 -9.95 -0.74 -5.47
N ILE A 110 -10.24 -0.22 -4.27
CA ILE A 110 -9.85 -0.84 -3.00
C ILE A 110 -10.40 -2.27 -2.94
N ASP A 111 -11.68 -2.46 -3.26
CA ASP A 111 -12.34 -3.75 -3.21
C ASP A 111 -11.80 -4.72 -4.29
N ASP A 112 -11.52 -4.23 -5.51
CA ASP A 112 -10.86 -5.01 -6.58
C ASP A 112 -9.47 -5.51 -6.14
N TRP A 113 -8.62 -4.62 -5.63
CA TRP A 113 -7.27 -4.97 -5.21
C TRP A 113 -7.24 -5.91 -4.00
N LEU A 114 -8.18 -5.77 -3.06
CA LEU A 114 -8.33 -6.68 -1.92
C LEU A 114 -8.76 -8.10 -2.34
N GLN A 115 -9.38 -8.27 -3.51
CA GLN A 115 -9.78 -9.57 -4.06
C GLN A 115 -8.76 -10.13 -5.06
N ASN A 116 -7.69 -9.40 -5.37
CA ASN A 116 -6.71 -9.81 -6.35
C ASN A 116 -5.99 -11.11 -5.95
N ASN A 117 -5.66 -11.96 -6.93
CA ASN A 117 -4.95 -13.22 -6.69
C ASN A 117 -3.52 -13.02 -6.16
N ASN A 118 -2.85 -11.91 -6.51
CA ASN A 118 -1.50 -11.61 -6.03
C ASN A 118 -1.54 -11.09 -4.57
N PRO A 119 -0.89 -11.77 -3.61
CA PRO A 119 -0.86 -11.33 -2.22
C PRO A 119 -0.20 -9.96 -2.03
N ASN A 120 0.74 -9.56 -2.88
CA ASN A 120 1.37 -8.24 -2.79
C ASN A 120 0.39 -7.11 -3.12
N VAL A 121 -0.56 -7.33 -4.05
CA VAL A 121 -1.62 -6.37 -4.37
C VAL A 121 -2.55 -6.20 -3.17
N ARG A 122 -3.04 -7.32 -2.60
CA ARG A 122 -3.90 -7.29 -1.41
C ARG A 122 -3.20 -6.60 -0.24
N ARG A 123 -1.92 -6.93 -0.02
CA ARG A 123 -1.11 -6.35 1.05
C ARG A 123 -0.85 -4.85 0.85
N ALA A 124 -0.65 -4.39 -0.39
CA ALA A 124 -0.46 -2.98 -0.68
C ALA A 124 -1.65 -2.15 -0.20
N VAL A 125 -2.87 -2.66 -0.36
CA VAL A 125 -4.10 -2.02 0.15
C VAL A 125 -4.18 -2.09 1.67
N THR A 126 -4.07 -3.29 2.26
CA THR A 126 -4.22 -3.45 3.70
C THR A 126 -3.19 -2.61 4.47
N GLU A 127 -1.96 -2.53 3.97
CA GLU A 127 -0.87 -1.81 4.60
C GLU A 127 -0.88 -0.31 4.29
N GLY A 128 -1.09 0.06 3.02
CA GLY A 128 -0.96 1.44 2.53
C GLY A 128 -1.93 2.40 3.23
N LEU A 129 -3.15 1.93 3.49
CA LEU A 129 -4.18 2.73 4.12
C LEU A 129 -4.03 2.82 5.64
N ARG A 130 -3.07 2.12 6.27
CA ARG A 130 -2.88 2.19 7.72
C ARG A 130 -2.48 3.60 8.18
N ILE A 131 -3.00 4.11 9.29
CA ILE A 131 -4.19 3.65 10.03
C ILE A 131 -5.44 4.01 9.21
N TRP A 132 -6.26 3.02 8.85
CA TRP A 132 -7.41 3.19 7.94
C TRP A 132 -8.37 4.26 8.45
N THR A 133 -8.72 4.21 9.74
CA THR A 133 -9.66 5.14 10.38
C THR A 133 -9.09 6.53 10.70
N ASN A 134 -7.87 6.83 10.20
CA ASN A 134 -7.36 8.19 10.12
C ASN A 134 -7.55 8.81 8.72
N ARG A 135 -7.91 8.02 7.71
CA ARG A 135 -8.17 8.51 6.35
C ARG A 135 -9.60 9.10 6.25
N PRO A 136 -9.82 10.10 5.38
CA PRO A 136 -11.16 10.54 5.00
C PRO A 136 -12.08 9.37 4.65
N TYR A 137 -13.39 9.56 4.81
CA TYR A 137 -14.42 8.52 4.72
C TYR A 137 -14.35 7.45 5.83
N PHE A 138 -13.24 6.73 5.97
CA PHE A 138 -13.08 5.67 6.98
C PHE A 138 -13.03 6.19 8.42
N LYS A 139 -12.60 7.43 8.64
CA LYS A 139 -12.66 8.08 9.96
C LYS A 139 -14.10 8.19 10.48
N ASP A 140 -15.03 8.51 9.59
CA ASP A 140 -16.45 8.72 9.91
C ASP A 140 -17.26 7.42 9.75
N ASN A 141 -16.74 6.46 8.97
CA ASN A 141 -17.32 5.15 8.71
C ASN A 141 -16.33 4.01 9.09
N PRO A 142 -15.97 3.84 10.37
CA PRO A 142 -14.95 2.87 10.77
C PRO A 142 -15.35 1.41 10.49
N SER A 143 -16.63 1.09 10.48
CA SER A 143 -17.15 -0.23 10.11
C SER A 143 -16.80 -0.61 8.67
N GLU A 144 -16.76 0.34 7.74
CA GLU A 144 -16.38 0.09 6.34
C GLU A 144 -14.91 -0.28 6.19
N ALA A 145 -14.03 0.21 7.06
CA ALA A 145 -12.64 -0.25 7.14
C ALA A 145 -12.56 -1.65 7.75
N VAL A 146 -13.20 -1.87 8.91
CA VAL A 146 -13.15 -3.14 9.63
C VAL A 146 -13.67 -4.28 8.77
N ARG A 147 -14.85 -4.13 8.13
CA ARG A 147 -15.45 -5.14 7.27
C ARG A 147 -14.53 -5.57 6.12
N ARG A 148 -13.87 -4.61 5.46
CA ARG A 148 -12.93 -4.87 4.36
C ARG A 148 -11.67 -5.59 4.82
N ILE A 149 -11.07 -5.13 5.92
CA ILE A 149 -9.86 -5.74 6.46
C ILE A 149 -10.14 -7.16 6.97
N ALA A 150 -11.24 -7.34 7.73
CA ALA A 150 -11.62 -8.62 8.33
C ALA A 150 -12.06 -9.67 7.30
N ALA A 151 -12.44 -9.26 6.08
CA ALA A 151 -12.68 -10.20 4.98
C ALA A 151 -11.42 -11.01 4.62
N LEU A 152 -10.22 -10.48 4.87
CA LEU A 152 -8.93 -11.14 4.60
C LEU A 152 -8.34 -11.85 5.84
N LYS A 153 -9.14 -12.08 6.90
CA LYS A 153 -8.65 -12.72 8.14
C LYS A 153 -8.14 -14.16 7.96
N GLU A 154 -8.57 -14.84 6.89
CA GLU A 154 -8.13 -16.19 6.52
C GLU A 154 -7.24 -16.21 5.26
N ASP A 155 -6.66 -15.07 4.88
CA ASP A 155 -5.81 -14.99 3.69
C ASP A 155 -4.71 -16.05 3.72
N SER A 156 -4.44 -16.73 2.59
CA SER A 156 -3.43 -17.78 2.52
C SER A 156 -2.00 -17.27 2.74
N SER A 157 -1.74 -15.98 2.46
CA SER A 157 -0.44 -15.34 2.63
C SER A 157 -0.24 -14.84 4.06
N GLU A 158 0.79 -15.35 4.74
CA GLU A 158 1.19 -14.83 6.05
C GLU A 158 1.52 -13.32 6.02
N TYR A 159 2.06 -12.86 4.90
CA TYR A 159 2.42 -11.46 4.69
C TYR A 159 1.18 -10.55 4.73
N VAL A 160 0.10 -10.97 4.06
CA VAL A 160 -1.19 -10.28 4.10
C VAL A 160 -1.80 -10.35 5.50
N ARG A 161 -1.84 -11.55 6.11
CA ARG A 161 -2.41 -11.74 7.47
C ARG A 161 -1.75 -10.86 8.53
N LYS A 162 -0.43 -10.65 8.45
CA LYS A 162 0.27 -9.71 9.35
C LYS A 162 -0.22 -8.27 9.18
N SER A 163 -0.43 -7.81 7.94
CA SER A 163 -0.96 -6.47 7.66
C SER A 163 -2.42 -6.34 8.11
N VAL A 164 -3.25 -7.35 7.85
CA VAL A 164 -4.66 -7.43 8.32
C VAL A 164 -4.74 -7.30 9.84
N GLY A 165 -4.03 -8.16 10.57
CA GLY A 165 -4.05 -8.16 12.03
C GLY A 165 -3.54 -6.86 12.64
N ASN A 166 -2.47 -6.29 12.09
CA ASN A 166 -1.95 -4.99 12.55
C ASN A 166 -2.88 -3.81 12.19
N SER A 167 -3.57 -3.86 11.05
CA SER A 167 -4.55 -2.84 10.67
C SER A 167 -5.74 -2.82 11.64
N LEU A 168 -6.29 -4.00 11.97
CA LEU A 168 -7.36 -4.12 12.98
C LEU A 168 -6.87 -3.67 14.37
N ARG A 169 -5.64 -4.04 14.75
CA ARG A 169 -5.01 -3.59 15.99
C ARG A 169 -4.84 -2.06 16.06
N ASP A 170 -4.54 -1.41 14.95
CA ASP A 170 -4.44 0.04 14.91
C ASP A 170 -5.81 0.71 15.10
N ILE A 171 -6.85 0.15 14.48
CA ILE A 171 -8.23 0.60 14.66
C ILE A 171 -8.69 0.38 16.11
N SER A 172 -8.32 -0.75 16.73
CA SER A 172 -8.74 -1.12 18.09
C SER A 172 -8.32 -0.12 19.16
N LYS A 173 -7.25 0.66 18.92
CA LYS A 173 -6.78 1.71 19.84
C LYS A 173 -7.78 2.86 19.97
N LYS A 174 -8.60 3.10 18.93
CA LYS A 174 -9.58 4.21 18.87
C LYS A 174 -11.02 3.71 18.89
N PHE A 175 -11.29 2.54 18.31
CA PHE A 175 -12.61 1.91 18.22
C PHE A 175 -12.58 0.49 18.83
N PRO A 176 -12.29 0.35 20.13
CA PRO A 176 -12.12 -0.95 20.77
C PRO A 176 -13.39 -1.81 20.73
N GLU A 177 -14.57 -1.24 21.01
CA GLU A 177 -15.84 -1.99 21.02
C GLU A 177 -16.20 -2.53 19.63
N LEU A 178 -15.99 -1.74 18.57
CA LEU A 178 -16.22 -2.18 17.19
C LEU A 178 -15.33 -3.38 16.81
N ILE A 179 -14.05 -3.34 17.21
CA ILE A 179 -13.14 -4.46 16.96
C ILE A 179 -13.51 -5.67 17.83
N LYS A 180 -13.95 -5.45 19.07
CA LYS A 180 -14.42 -6.51 19.95
C LYS A 180 -15.62 -7.24 19.34
N GLU A 181 -16.64 -6.51 18.91
CA GLU A 181 -17.83 -7.07 18.25
C GLU A 181 -17.47 -7.88 17.00
N GLU A 182 -16.57 -7.35 16.15
CA GLU A 182 -16.06 -8.08 14.98
C GLU A 182 -15.36 -9.38 15.40
N LEU A 183 -14.43 -9.32 16.36
CA LEU A 183 -13.66 -10.48 16.81
C LEU A 183 -14.51 -11.54 17.53
N ASP A 184 -15.51 -11.13 18.30
CA ASP A 184 -16.44 -12.04 19.01
C ASP A 184 -17.28 -12.87 18.02
N SER A 185 -17.44 -12.40 16.78
CA SER A 185 -18.14 -13.13 15.72
C SER A 185 -17.29 -14.21 15.03
N TRP A 186 -15.98 -14.26 15.28
CA TRP A 186 -15.07 -15.14 14.56
C TRP A 186 -15.03 -16.56 15.15
N ASP A 187 -15.08 -17.58 14.28
CA ASP A 187 -14.79 -18.97 14.64
C ASP A 187 -13.28 -19.26 14.55
N VAL A 188 -12.55 -19.09 15.65
CA VAL A 188 -11.08 -19.05 15.66
C VAL A 188 -10.43 -20.45 15.65
N LYS A 189 -10.68 -21.22 14.58
CA LYS A 189 -10.22 -22.62 14.44
C LYS A 189 -9.03 -22.83 13.51
N SER A 190 -8.92 -22.06 12.42
CA SER A 190 -7.82 -22.18 11.46
C SER A 190 -6.53 -21.55 11.99
N LYS A 191 -5.37 -21.98 11.48
CA LYS A 191 -4.08 -21.38 11.85
C LYS A 191 -4.01 -19.92 11.39
N GLU A 192 -4.61 -19.65 10.25
CA GLU A 192 -4.70 -18.37 9.57
C GLU A 192 -5.45 -17.37 10.45
N ILE A 193 -6.69 -17.69 10.85
CA ILE A 193 -7.50 -16.80 11.68
C ILE A 193 -6.90 -16.62 13.09
N GLN A 194 -6.30 -17.66 13.68
CA GLN A 194 -5.62 -17.57 14.98
C GLN A 194 -4.48 -16.56 14.96
N GLN A 195 -3.71 -16.51 13.87
CA GLN A 195 -2.64 -15.54 13.69
C GLN A 195 -3.18 -14.10 13.66
N VAL A 196 -4.22 -13.87 12.85
CA VAL A 196 -4.82 -12.53 12.70
C VAL A 196 -5.47 -12.10 14.01
N TYR A 197 -6.26 -12.98 14.64
CA TYR A 197 -6.92 -12.74 15.91
C TYR A 197 -5.92 -12.32 16.99
N LYS A 198 -4.81 -13.04 17.14
CA LYS A 198 -3.76 -12.73 18.13
C LYS A 198 -3.17 -11.32 17.95
N LEU A 199 -3.03 -10.84 16.72
CA LEU A 199 -2.54 -9.49 16.45
C LEU A 199 -3.63 -8.45 16.76
N ALA A 200 -4.84 -8.67 16.25
CA ALA A 200 -5.96 -7.74 16.36
C ALA A 200 -6.45 -7.57 17.82
N SER A 201 -6.49 -8.65 18.60
CA SER A 201 -7.03 -8.66 19.97
C SER A 201 -6.07 -8.12 21.03
N LYS A 202 -4.86 -7.68 20.65
CA LYS A 202 -3.80 -7.28 21.61
C LYS A 202 -4.22 -6.23 22.65
N PHE A 203 -5.20 -5.40 22.32
CA PHE A 203 -5.72 -4.34 23.20
C PHE A 203 -7.21 -4.52 23.56
N ILE A 204 -7.82 -5.63 23.15
CA ILE A 204 -9.22 -5.93 23.44
C ILE A 204 -9.29 -6.71 24.77
N LYS A 205 -10.24 -6.32 25.62
CA LYS A 205 -10.46 -6.91 26.95
C LYS A 205 -11.61 -7.91 26.95
#